data_AF-A0A3M1TXH1-F1
#
_entry.id   AF-A0A3M1TXH1-F1
#
_cell.length_a   1.000
_cell.length_b   1.000
_cell.length_c   1.000
_cell.angle_alpha   90.00
_cell.angle_beta   90.00
_cell.angle_gamma   90.00
#
_symmetry.space_group_name_H-M   'P 1'
#
loop_
_entity.id
_entity.type
_entity.pdbx_description
1 polymer ?
#
loop_
_entity_poly.entity_id
_entity_poly.type
_entity_poly.pdbx_seq_one_letter_code
_entity_poly.pdbx_strand_id
1 'polypeptide(L)'
;MSKPRKRFDKNFKLRTVARSYECKNMKDLAQELGIRVELIYRWRSELSSHKEKSFPGEGKVALSPEEARIALLEKQLRQKEQEIEILKKAIGNYSQSQ
;
A
#
# COMPACT_ATOMS: atom_id res chain seq x y z
N MET A 1 22.58 0.66 -17.32
CA MET A 1 21.25 1.23 -17.62
C MET A 1 20.18 0.19 -17.30
N SER A 2 19.38 0.39 -16.24
CA SER A 2 18.31 -0.56 -15.88
C SER A 2 17.11 -0.40 -16.81
N LYS A 3 16.58 -1.49 -17.38
CA LYS A 3 15.39 -1.44 -18.26
C LYS A 3 14.19 -0.87 -17.47
N PRO A 4 13.39 0.03 -18.07
CA PRO A 4 12.22 0.57 -17.40
C PRO A 4 11.27 -0.57 -17.02
N ARG A 5 10.80 -0.56 -15.77
CA ARG A 5 9.87 -1.57 -15.26
C ARG A 5 8.53 -1.43 -15.98
N LYS A 6 8.09 -2.47 -16.70
CA LYS A 6 6.75 -2.54 -17.29
C LYS A 6 5.72 -2.42 -16.16
N ARG A 7 4.81 -1.45 -16.28
CA ARG A 7 3.68 -1.24 -15.37
C ARG A 7 2.48 -2.02 -15.89
N PHE A 8 1.76 -2.68 -14.98
CA PHE A 8 0.56 -3.45 -15.29
C PHE A 8 -0.56 -3.02 -14.36
N ASP A 9 -1.75 -2.85 -14.91
CA ASP A 9 -2.93 -2.42 -14.15
C ASP A 9 -3.42 -3.50 -13.19
N LYS A 10 -4.08 -3.08 -12.10
CA LYS A 10 -4.64 -4.00 -11.09
C LYS A 10 -5.58 -5.03 -11.73
N ASN A 11 -6.47 -4.58 -12.60
CA ASN A 11 -7.41 -5.45 -13.32
C ASN A 11 -6.70 -6.49 -14.18
N PHE A 12 -5.61 -6.10 -14.86
CA PHE A 12 -4.82 -7.01 -15.67
C PHE A 12 -4.16 -8.09 -14.81
N LYS A 13 -3.55 -7.70 -13.68
CA LYS A 13 -2.92 -8.65 -12.74
C LYS A 13 -3.94 -9.62 -12.15
N LEU A 14 -5.11 -9.14 -11.74
CA LEU A 14 -6.19 -9.98 -11.22
C LEU A 14 -6.68 -11.00 -12.25
N ARG A 15 -6.96 -10.57 -13.48
CA ARG A 15 -7.39 -11.47 -14.56
C ARG A 15 -6.31 -12.51 -14.89
N THR A 16 -5.05 -12.09 -14.93
CA THR A 16 -3.91 -12.98 -15.17
C THR A 16 -3.81 -14.05 -14.07
N VAL A 17 -3.95 -13.63 -12.81
CA VAL A 17 -3.90 -14.56 -11.68
C VAL A 17 -5.10 -15.50 -11.66
N ALA A 18 -6.32 -15.02 -11.91
CA ALA A 18 -7.50 -15.87 -12.02
C ALA A 18 -7.31 -16.95 -13.10
N ARG A 19 -6.89 -16.54 -14.30
CA ARG A 19 -6.60 -17.44 -15.43
C ARG A 19 -5.46 -18.41 -15.11
N SER A 20 -4.49 -18.01 -14.29
CA SER A 20 -3.39 -18.89 -13.88
C SER A 20 -3.81 -20.08 -12.99
N TYR A 21 -4.98 -20.02 -12.33
CA TYR A 21 -5.51 -21.15 -11.58
C TYR A 21 -6.20 -22.18 -12.50
N GLU A 22 -6.68 -21.76 -13.66
CA GLU A 22 -7.35 -22.61 -14.65
C GLU A 22 -6.36 -23.20 -15.67
N CYS A 23 -5.26 -22.51 -15.94
CA CYS A 23 -4.23 -22.98 -16.87
C CYS A 23 -3.33 -24.05 -16.26
N LYS A 24 -3.18 -25.19 -16.95
CA LYS A 24 -2.21 -26.25 -16.60
C LYS A 24 -0.75 -25.83 -16.84
N ASN A 25 -0.49 -24.97 -17.82
CA ASN A 25 0.86 -24.52 -18.17
C ASN A 25 0.98 -22.99 -18.07
N MET A 26 1.83 -22.53 -17.13
CA MET A 26 2.06 -21.10 -16.91
C MET A 26 3.00 -20.48 -17.96
N LYS A 27 3.83 -21.29 -18.64
CA LYS A 27 4.72 -20.79 -19.70
C LYS A 27 3.92 -20.33 -20.91
N ASP A 28 2.95 -21.14 -21.32
CA ASP A 28 2.08 -20.82 -22.46
C ASP A 28 1.23 -19.58 -22.16
N LEU A 29 0.66 -19.50 -20.94
CA LEU A 29 -0.09 -18.32 -20.48
C LEU A 29 0.78 -17.05 -20.49
N ALA A 30 2.03 -17.14 -20.03
CA ALA A 30 2.93 -16.00 -20.01
C ALA A 30 3.31 -15.54 -21.43
N GLN A 31 3.54 -16.50 -22.33
CA GLN A 31 3.84 -16.24 -23.73
C GLN A 31 2.64 -15.58 -24.44
N GLU A 32 1.42 -16.08 -24.22
CA GLU A 32 0.19 -15.51 -24.74
C GLU A 32 -0.02 -14.06 -24.27
N LEU A 33 0.21 -13.81 -22.98
CA LEU A 33 0.07 -12.48 -22.38
C LEU A 33 1.28 -11.56 -22.61
N GLY A 34 2.36 -12.05 -23.24
CA GLY A 34 3.59 -11.29 -23.47
C GLY A 34 4.31 -10.84 -22.18
N ILE A 35 4.12 -11.59 -21.10
CA ILE A 35 4.71 -11.33 -19.78
C ILE A 35 5.70 -12.42 -19.39
N ARG A 36 6.47 -12.14 -18.33
CA ARG A 36 7.37 -13.11 -17.73
C ARG A 36 6.60 -14.04 -16.79
N VAL A 37 6.89 -15.34 -16.82
CA VAL A 37 6.22 -16.34 -15.97
C VAL A 37 6.41 -16.02 -14.49
N GLU A 38 7.57 -15.49 -14.12
CA GLU A 38 7.90 -15.10 -12.75
C GLU A 38 6.95 -14.01 -12.21
N LEU A 39 6.40 -13.15 -13.09
CA LEU A 39 5.40 -12.16 -12.67
C LEU A 39 4.08 -12.83 -12.26
N ILE A 40 3.68 -13.90 -12.94
CA ILE A 40 2.46 -14.65 -12.60
C ILE A 40 2.60 -15.28 -11.22
N TYR A 41 3.72 -15.95 -10.95
CA TYR A 41 3.99 -16.52 -9.62
C TYR A 41 4.02 -15.44 -8.53
N ARG A 42 4.68 -14.31 -8.80
CA ARG A 42 4.73 -13.19 -7.86
C ARG A 42 3.33 -12.65 -7.58
N TRP A 43 2.50 -12.46 -8.61
CA TRP A 43 1.14 -11.96 -8.45
C TRP A 43 0.20 -12.95 -7.74
N ARG A 44 0.40 -14.27 -7.92
CA ARG A 44 -0.32 -15.28 -7.13
C ARG A 44 0.02 -15.20 -5.64
N SER A 45 1.32 -15.05 -5.32
CA SER A 45 1.76 -14.86 -3.94
C SER A 45 1.24 -13.55 -3.35
N GLU A 46 1.34 -12.44 -4.10
CA GLU A 46 0.78 -11.14 -3.71
C GLU A 46 -0.72 -11.29 -3.39
N LEU A 47 -1.50 -11.92 -4.28
CA LEU A 47 -2.94 -12.16 -4.11
C LEU A 47 -3.27 -13.03 -2.90
N SER A 48 -2.51 -14.10 -2.69
CA SER A 48 -2.70 -15.03 -1.58
C SER A 48 -2.42 -14.38 -0.23
N SER A 49 -1.40 -13.52 -0.14
CA SER A 49 -1.03 -12.87 1.12
C SER A 49 -1.98 -11.74 1.49
N HIS A 50 -2.64 -11.10 0.52
CA HIS A 50 -3.44 -9.90 0.77
C HIS A 50 -4.71 -9.84 -0.09
N LYS A 51 -5.68 -10.75 0.08
CA LYS A 51 -6.88 -10.86 -0.79
C LYS A 51 -7.56 -9.52 -1.15
N GLU A 52 -7.72 -8.59 -0.20
CA GLU A 52 -8.35 -7.28 -0.44
C GLU A 52 -7.37 -6.16 -0.83
N LYS A 53 -6.12 -6.27 -0.36
CA LYS A 53 -5.08 -5.23 -0.46
C LYS A 53 -4.06 -5.49 -1.57
N SER A 54 -4.24 -6.55 -2.35
CA SER A 54 -3.31 -6.97 -3.39
C SER A 54 -3.20 -5.98 -4.53
N PHE A 55 -1.97 -5.80 -5.00
CA PHE A 55 -1.58 -4.85 -6.04
C PHE A 55 -1.79 -3.38 -5.66
N PRO A 56 -1.29 -2.88 -4.51
CA PRO A 56 -1.21 -1.45 -4.30
C PRO A 56 -0.16 -0.91 -5.29
N GLY A 57 -0.64 -0.31 -6.37
CA GLY A 57 0.21 0.47 -7.25
C GLY A 57 0.89 1.57 -6.43
N GLU A 58 2.21 1.68 -6.57
CA GLU A 58 3.05 2.76 -6.04
C GLU A 58 2.95 3.01 -4.53
N GLY A 59 3.65 2.21 -3.70
CA GLY A 59 4.11 2.65 -2.37
C GLY A 59 3.05 3.07 -1.35
N LYS A 60 1.76 3.04 -1.72
CA LYS A 60 0.64 3.27 -0.83
C LYS A 60 0.42 1.96 -0.10
N VAL A 61 0.77 1.96 1.19
CA VAL A 61 0.25 0.95 2.12
C VAL A 61 -1.25 0.94 1.89
N ALA A 62 -1.77 -0.19 1.41
CA ALA A 62 -3.20 -0.38 1.31
C ALA A 62 -3.71 -0.44 2.75
N LEU A 63 -3.95 0.72 3.35
CA LEU A 63 -4.47 0.80 4.70
C LEU A 63 -5.91 0.28 4.64
N SER A 64 -6.23 -0.65 5.53
CA SER A 64 -7.63 -1.01 5.79
C SER A 64 -8.41 0.28 6.10
N PRO A 65 -9.71 0.39 5.80
CA PRO A 65 -10.51 1.52 6.28
C PRO A 65 -10.34 1.76 7.79
N GLU A 66 -10.10 0.71 8.56
CA GLU A 66 -9.77 0.79 9.99
C GLU A 66 -8.38 1.38 10.25
N GLU A 67 -7.35 0.90 9.54
CA GLU A 67 -5.98 1.43 9.67
C GLU A 67 -5.88 2.89 9.19
N ALA A 68 -6.67 3.28 8.18
CA ALA A 68 -6.78 4.66 7.73
C ALA A 68 -7.43 5.56 8.80
N ARG A 69 -8.44 5.05 9.50
CA ARG A 69 -9.04 5.73 10.67
C ARG A 69 -8.05 5.86 11.80
N ILE A 70 -7.30 4.81 12.12
CA ILE A 70 -6.24 4.83 13.14
C ILE A 70 -5.19 5.89 12.80
N ALA A 71 -4.68 5.89 11.56
CA ALA A 71 -3.69 6.87 11.12
C ALA A 71 -4.21 8.32 11.19
N LEU A 72 -5.49 8.54 10.86
CA LEU A 72 -6.13 9.85 10.99
C LEU A 72 -6.25 10.28 12.46
N LEU A 73 -6.70 9.37 13.32
CA LEU A 73 -6.86 9.62 14.76
C LEU A 73 -5.51 9.92 15.42
N GLU A 74 -4.46 9.15 15.12
CA GLU A 74 -3.10 9.41 15.60
C GLU A 74 -2.57 10.77 15.16
N LYS A 75 -2.90 11.21 13.93
CA LYS A 75 -2.53 12.53 13.45
C LYS A 75 -3.25 13.63 14.24
N GLN A 76 -4.54 13.45 14.52
CA GLN A 76 -5.33 14.41 15.31
C GLN A 76 -4.84 14.49 16.76
N LEU A 77 -4.53 13.35 17.38
CA LEU A 77 -3.96 13.31 18.73
C LEU A 77 -2.64 14.07 18.81
N ARG A 78 -1.70 13.82 17.88
CA ARG A 78 -0.42 14.54 17.84
C ARG A 78 -0.61 16.05 17.69
N GLN A 79 -1.52 16.50 16.83
CA GLN A 79 -1.80 17.94 16.71
C GLN A 79 -2.32 18.54 18.02
N LYS A 80 -3.23 17.83 18.70
CA LYS A 80 -3.79 18.29 19.98
C LYS A 80 -2.74 18.30 21.09
N GLU A 81 -1.87 17.30 21.15
CA GLU A 81 -0.75 17.25 22.09
C GLU A 81 0.21 18.43 21.87
N GLN A 82 0.53 18.74 20.61
CA GLN A 82 1.36 19.89 20.25
C GLN A 82 0.70 21.22 20.63
N GLU A 83 -0.60 21.40 20.37
CA GLU A 83 -1.35 22.60 20.80
C GLU A 83 -1.29 22.79 22.32
N ILE A 84 -1.50 21.71 23.09
CA ILE A 84 -1.42 21.74 24.55
C ILE A 84 -0.01 22.09 25.02
N GLU A 85 1.02 21.52 24.40
CA GLU A 85 2.41 21.80 24.76
C GLU A 85 2.78 23.27 24.51
N ILE A 86 2.33 23.84 23.39
CA ILE A 86 2.52 25.26 23.08
C ILE A 86 1.83 26.14 24.12
N LEU A 87 0.57 25.83 24.46
CA LEU A 87 -0.18 26.59 25.47
C LEU A 87 0.48 26.49 26.85
N LYS A 88 0.92 25.30 27.26
CA LYS A 88 1.66 25.10 28.52
C LYS A 88 2.96 25.90 28.56
N LYS A 89 3.74 25.91 27.47
CA LYS A 89 4.95 26.72 27.37
C LYS A 89 4.65 28.22 27.45
N ALA A 90 3.58 28.68 26.79
CA ALA A 90 3.17 30.08 26.85
C ALA A 90 2.78 30.52 28.27
N ILE A 91 1.99 29.70 28.98
CA ILE A 91 1.62 29.95 30.39
C ILE A 91 2.86 29.95 31.28
N GLY A 92 3.74 28.96 31.13
CA GLY A 92 4.98 28.85 31.91
C GLY A 92 5.89 30.07 31.73
N ASN A 93 6.04 30.57 30.50
CA ASN A 93 6.81 31.78 30.22
C ASN A 93 6.14 33.02 30.79
N TYR A 94 4.81 33.14 30.71
CA TYR A 94 4.07 34.27 31.27
C TYR A 94 4.24 34.35 32.80
N SER A 95 4.18 33.22 33.52
CA SER A 95 4.37 33.18 34.97
C SER A 95 5.79 33.49 35.45
N GLN A 96 6.81 33.39 34.59
CA GLN A 96 8.20 33.74 34.91
C GLN A 96 8.53 35.22 34.57
N SER A 97 7.64 35.91 33.85
CA SER A 97 7.84 37.28 33.38
C SER A 97 7.14 38.34 34.26
N GLN A 98 6.55 37.93 35.38
CA GLN A 98 5.72 38.75 36.26
C GLN A 98 6.34 38.85 37.66
#